data_AF-A0A9P5I6F5-F1
#
_entry.id   AF-A0A9P5I6F5-F1
#
_cell.length_a   1.000
_cell.length_b   1.000
_cell.length_c   1.000
_cell.angle_alpha   90.00
_cell.angle_beta   90.00
_cell.angle_gamma   90.00
#
_symmetry.space_group_name_H-M   'P 1'
#
loop_
_entity.id
_entity.type
_entity.pdbx_description
1 polymer ?
#
loop_
_entity_poly.entity_id
_entity_poly.type
_entity_poly.pdbx_seq_one_letter_code
_entity_poly.pdbx_strand_id
1 'polypeptide(L)'
;MSPINVIWHCKARIPLSSSQQNSTVPPPSDNWHCSSYLEHIPSASEEFWYNLLIIMAWTAIGITVIGSFIAILAAIFVFIKAIKENQEWENSIKANSKQLLAEKDGIKTESKRLLTEKNNIKTKSKRSLTKKKNRKAKSKQLLAETERQDGGIEAECQSLLTKDSGNICSVFSPGDGEKTC
;
A
#
# COMPACT_ATOMS: atom_id res chain seq x y z
N MET A 1 -59.17 -44.80 7.98
CA MET A 1 -59.81 -46.00 8.58
C MET A 1 -58.73 -47.06 8.68
N SER A 2 -58.26 -47.35 9.89
CA SER A 2 -57.23 -48.39 10.12
C SER A 2 -57.86 -49.77 9.91
N PRO A 3 -57.17 -50.73 9.25
CA PRO A 3 -57.71 -52.07 9.05
C PRO A 3 -57.84 -52.79 10.40
N ILE A 4 -59.06 -53.16 10.76
CA ILE A 4 -59.36 -53.94 11.96
C ILE A 4 -59.24 -55.41 11.58
N ASN A 5 -58.19 -56.09 12.05
CA ASN A 5 -58.10 -57.54 11.96
C ASN A 5 -58.77 -58.17 13.19
N VAL A 6 -59.77 -59.03 12.97
CA VAL A 6 -60.44 -59.78 14.04
C VAL A 6 -59.71 -61.10 14.24
N ILE A 7 -59.03 -61.25 15.37
CA ILE A 7 -58.39 -62.51 15.77
C ILE A 7 -59.37 -63.28 16.65
N TRP A 8 -59.65 -64.53 16.27
CA TRP A 8 -60.55 -65.41 17.01
C TRP A 8 -59.75 -66.31 17.95
N HIS A 9 -59.96 -66.16 19.26
CA HIS A 9 -59.42 -67.09 20.25
C HIS A 9 -60.50 -68.09 20.65
N CYS A 10 -60.30 -69.36 20.28
CA CYS A 10 -61.16 -70.46 20.68
C CYS A 10 -60.47 -71.28 21.77
N LYS A 11 -61.09 -71.37 22.95
CA LYS A 11 -60.58 -72.17 24.07
C LYS A 11 -61.56 -73.29 24.41
N ALA A 12 -61.08 -74.53 24.39
CA ALA A 12 -61.87 -75.67 24.83
C ALA A 12 -62.04 -75.63 26.36
N ARG A 13 -63.28 -75.71 26.86
CA ARG A 13 -63.53 -76.01 28.27
C ARG A 13 -63.38 -77.52 28.47
N ILE A 14 -62.40 -77.91 29.26
CA ILE A 14 -62.30 -79.29 29.77
C ILE A 14 -63.28 -79.39 30.94
N PRO A 15 -64.34 -80.21 30.88
CA PRO A 15 -65.15 -80.47 32.05
C PRO A 15 -64.32 -81.25 33.06
N LEU A 16 -64.09 -80.68 34.24
CA LEU A 16 -63.56 -81.42 35.40
C LEU A 16 -64.67 -82.34 35.91
N SER A 17 -64.78 -83.53 35.31
CA SER A 17 -65.60 -84.62 35.84
C SER A 17 -64.71 -85.84 36.08
N SER A 18 -64.65 -86.25 37.33
CA SER A 18 -63.89 -87.37 37.87
C SER A 18 -64.42 -88.70 37.32
N SER A 19 -63.80 -89.24 36.28
CA SER A 19 -63.79 -90.69 36.02
C SER A 19 -62.74 -91.03 34.97
N GLN A 20 -61.82 -91.91 35.33
CA GLN A 20 -60.76 -92.41 34.47
C GLN A 20 -61.36 -93.50 33.56
N GLN A 21 -61.83 -93.12 32.38
CA GLN A 21 -62.15 -94.09 31.32
C GLN A 21 -61.30 -93.80 30.08
N ASN A 22 -60.40 -94.75 29.85
CA ASN A 22 -59.67 -94.97 28.61
C ASN A 22 -60.69 -95.12 27.46
N SER A 23 -60.82 -94.10 26.62
CA SER A 23 -61.70 -94.15 25.45
C SER A 23 -61.06 -93.41 24.29
N THR A 24 -60.76 -94.16 23.23
CA THR A 24 -60.20 -93.71 21.95
C THR A 24 -61.30 -93.11 21.07
N VAL A 25 -62.08 -92.16 21.61
CA VAL A 25 -63.12 -91.44 20.88
C VAL A 25 -62.81 -89.95 21.00
N PRO A 26 -62.64 -89.20 19.89
CA PRO A 26 -62.41 -87.76 19.97
C PRO A 26 -63.61 -87.08 20.64
N PRO A 27 -63.38 -86.07 21.50
CA PRO A 27 -64.46 -85.39 22.21
C PRO A 27 -65.44 -84.73 21.23
N PRO A 28 -66.75 -84.68 21.54
CA PRO A 28 -67.74 -84.03 20.69
C PRO A 28 -67.41 -82.54 20.52
N SER A 29 -67.51 -82.05 19.28
CA SER A 29 -67.04 -80.75 18.79
C SER A 29 -67.79 -79.53 19.33
N ASP A 30 -68.66 -79.69 20.32
CA ASP A 30 -69.73 -78.71 20.54
C ASP A 30 -69.44 -77.78 21.74
N ASN A 31 -68.27 -77.89 22.37
CA ASN A 31 -67.92 -77.13 23.59
C ASN A 31 -66.83 -76.05 23.37
N TRP A 32 -66.68 -75.53 22.15
CA TRP A 32 -65.77 -74.42 21.88
C TRP A 32 -66.45 -73.08 22.15
N HIS A 33 -66.01 -72.39 23.20
CA HIS A 33 -66.29 -70.97 23.34
C HIS A 33 -65.23 -70.18 22.58
N CYS A 34 -65.63 -69.57 21.47
CA CYS A 34 -64.81 -68.61 20.74
C CYS A 34 -65.29 -67.19 21.10
N SER A 35 -64.39 -66.36 21.62
CA SER A 35 -64.64 -64.93 21.81
C SER A 35 -63.80 -64.15 20.83
N SER A 36 -64.43 -63.24 20.09
CA SER A 36 -63.72 -62.23 19.31
C SER A 36 -63.24 -61.14 20.26
N TYR A 37 -61.93 -61.01 20.43
CA TYR A 37 -61.34 -59.81 21.02
C TYR A 37 -60.93 -58.87 19.89
N LEU A 38 -61.43 -57.64 19.95
CA LEU A 38 -60.96 -56.54 19.12
C LEU A 38 -59.63 -56.06 19.71
N GLU A 39 -58.55 -56.76 19.39
CA GLU A 39 -57.22 -56.23 19.66
C GLU A 39 -56.90 -55.16 18.61
N HIS A 40 -56.75 -53.93 19.09
CA HIS A 40 -56.19 -52.85 18.30
C HIS A 40 -54.69 -53.13 18.19
N ILE A 41 -54.29 -53.96 17.23
CA ILE A 41 -52.88 -54.11 16.89
C ILE A 41 -52.48 -52.78 16.25
N PRO A 42 -51.65 -51.93 16.91
CA PRO A 42 -51.14 -50.74 16.26
C PRO A 42 -50.44 -51.22 15.00
N SER A 43 -50.90 -50.72 13.85
CA SER A 43 -50.38 -51.16 12.57
C SER A 43 -48.88 -50.85 12.59
N ALA A 44 -48.03 -51.86 12.37
CA ALA A 44 -46.56 -51.72 12.34
C ALA A 44 -46.07 -50.59 11.42
N SER A 45 -46.94 -50.10 10.54
CA SER A 45 -46.76 -48.90 9.71
C SER A 45 -46.61 -47.60 10.50
N GLU A 46 -47.30 -47.38 11.63
CA GLU A 46 -47.28 -46.06 12.31
C GLU A 46 -45.93 -45.78 12.97
N GLU A 47 -45.37 -46.78 13.64
CA GLU A 47 -44.02 -46.69 14.21
C GLU A 47 -42.94 -46.60 13.12
N PHE A 48 -43.16 -47.25 11.98
CA PHE A 48 -42.29 -47.16 10.81
C PHE A 48 -42.23 -45.73 10.25
N TRP A 49 -43.39 -45.10 10.04
CA TRP A 49 -43.45 -43.72 9.54
C TRP A 49 -42.83 -42.73 10.52
N TYR A 50 -43.05 -42.90 11.82
CA TYR A 50 -42.47 -42.03 12.84
C TYR A 50 -40.93 -42.11 12.86
N ASN A 51 -40.37 -43.31 12.85
CA ASN A 51 -38.91 -43.51 12.80
C ASN A 51 -38.30 -42.98 11.49
N LEU A 52 -38.99 -43.18 10.35
CA LEU A 52 -38.55 -42.65 9.07
C LEU A 52 -38.49 -41.11 9.10
N LEU A 53 -39.54 -40.46 9.61
CA LEU A 53 -39.58 -39.00 9.72
C LEU A 53 -38.48 -38.45 10.64
N ILE A 54 -38.18 -39.15 11.73
CA ILE A 54 -37.07 -38.79 12.62
C ILE A 54 -35.74 -38.82 11.86
N ILE A 55 -35.46 -39.88 11.10
CA ILE A 55 -34.22 -39.99 10.33
C ILE A 55 -34.14 -38.88 9.27
N MET A 56 -35.24 -38.59 8.58
CA MET A 56 -35.31 -37.50 7.61
C MET A 56 -35.08 -36.12 8.26
N ALA A 57 -35.59 -35.90 9.46
CA ALA A 57 -35.34 -34.66 10.20
C ALA A 57 -33.86 -34.51 10.59
N TRP A 58 -33.25 -35.56 11.15
CA TRP A 58 -31.83 -35.52 11.55
C TRP A 58 -30.89 -35.34 10.36
N THR A 59 -31.18 -35.99 9.23
CA THR A 59 -30.39 -35.81 8.00
C THR A 59 -30.53 -34.40 7.43
N ALA A 60 -31.73 -33.81 7.43
CA ALA A 60 -31.93 -32.43 7.02
C ALA A 60 -31.17 -31.43 7.91
N ILE A 61 -31.20 -31.62 9.23
CA ILE A 61 -30.43 -30.82 10.19
C ILE A 61 -28.93 -30.97 9.91
N GLY A 62 -28.44 -32.20 9.76
CA GLY A 62 -27.04 -32.48 9.46
C GLY A 62 -26.55 -31.79 8.18
N ILE A 63 -27.32 -31.90 7.09
CA ILE A 63 -27.03 -31.24 5.81
C ILE A 63 -26.96 -29.72 5.99
N THR A 64 -27.90 -29.14 6.76
CA THR A 64 -27.94 -27.70 7.01
C THR A 64 -26.70 -27.22 7.78
N VAL A 65 -26.29 -27.96 8.80
CA VAL A 65 -25.09 -27.64 9.60
C VAL A 65 -23.82 -27.76 8.74
N ILE A 66 -23.70 -28.84 7.96
CA ILE A 66 -22.56 -29.05 7.06
C ILE A 66 -22.50 -27.94 6.01
N GLY A 67 -23.63 -27.60 5.37
CA GLY A 67 -23.71 -26.52 4.40
C GLY A 67 -23.31 -25.17 4.98
N SER A 68 -23.77 -24.87 6.20
CA SER A 68 -23.37 -23.65 6.93
C SER A 68 -21.87 -23.62 7.19
N PHE A 69 -21.28 -24.74 7.63
CA PHE A 69 -19.84 -24.81 7.88
C PHE A 69 -19.02 -24.57 6.62
N ILE A 70 -19.44 -25.16 5.49
CA ILE A 70 -18.79 -24.96 4.19
C ILE A 70 -18.88 -23.50 3.75
N ALA A 71 -20.05 -22.86 3.92
CA ALA A 71 -20.24 -21.45 3.59
C ALA A 71 -19.33 -20.54 4.45
N ILE A 72 -19.21 -20.83 5.75
CA ILE A 72 -18.32 -20.10 6.67
C ILE A 72 -16.86 -20.27 6.24
N LEU A 73 -16.42 -21.49 5.92
CA LEU A 73 -15.05 -21.74 5.46
C LEU A 73 -14.74 -21.00 4.15
N ALA A 74 -15.68 -20.99 3.21
CA ALA A 74 -15.55 -20.25 1.95
C ALA A 74 -15.43 -18.74 2.20
N ALA A 75 -16.24 -18.18 3.10
CA ALA A 75 -16.14 -16.77 3.48
C ALA A 75 -14.78 -16.45 4.10
N ILE A 76 -14.31 -17.27 5.05
CA ILE A 76 -12.99 -17.11 5.69
C ILE A 76 -11.87 -17.11 4.65
N PHE A 77 -11.92 -18.03 3.68
CA PHE A 77 -10.91 -18.10 2.62
C PHE A 77 -10.87 -16.82 1.77
N VAL A 78 -12.03 -16.26 1.40
CA VAL A 78 -12.13 -14.98 0.69
C VAL A 78 -11.55 -13.84 1.53
N PHE A 79 -11.88 -13.79 2.83
CA PHE A 79 -11.34 -12.78 3.74
C PHE A 79 -9.81 -12.85 3.85
N ILE A 80 -9.24 -14.05 4.00
CA ILE A 80 -7.78 -14.24 4.06
C ILE A 80 -7.12 -13.74 2.77
N LYS A 81 -7.70 -14.07 1.61
CA LYS A 81 -7.19 -13.59 0.32
C LYS A 81 -7.19 -12.06 0.23
N ALA A 82 -8.29 -11.42 0.64
CA ALA A 82 -8.38 -9.97 0.68
C ALA A 82 -7.36 -9.31 1.62
N ILE A 83 -7.13 -9.90 2.80
CA ILE A 83 -6.11 -9.41 3.75
C ILE A 83 -4.71 -9.50 3.14
N LYS A 84 -4.39 -10.59 2.43
CA LYS A 84 -3.09 -10.77 1.80
C LYS A 84 -2.81 -9.71 0.73
N GLU A 85 -3.78 -9.47 -0.15
CA GLU A 85 -3.67 -8.42 -1.19
C GLU A 85 -3.50 -7.03 -0.55
N ASN A 86 -4.25 -6.74 0.52
CA ASN A 86 -4.12 -5.49 1.27
C ASN A 86 -2.73 -5.33 1.91
N GLN A 87 -2.14 -6.42 2.39
CA GLN A 87 -0.81 -6.38 3.01
C GLN A 87 0.30 -6.08 1.98
N GLU A 88 0.19 -6.59 0.75
CA GLU A 88 1.13 -6.24 -0.33
C GLU A 88 1.03 -4.76 -0.69
N TRP A 89 -0.18 -4.22 -0.77
CA TRP A 89 -0.41 -2.80 -1.05
C TRP A 89 0.20 -1.91 0.04
N GLU A 90 -0.05 -2.20 1.32
CA GLU A 90 0.55 -1.50 2.46
C GLU A 90 2.08 -1.54 2.44
N ASN A 91 2.67 -2.70 2.15
CA ASN A 91 4.12 -2.85 2.05
C ASN A 91 4.70 -2.02 0.89
N SER A 92 4.03 -2.02 -0.27
CA SER A 92 4.45 -1.24 -1.43
C SER A 92 4.38 0.27 -1.15
N ILE A 93 3.32 0.74 -0.48
CA ILE A 93 3.17 2.15 -0.07
C ILE A 93 4.27 2.54 0.91
N LYS A 94 4.54 1.68 1.90
CA LYS A 94 5.60 1.95 2.89
C LYS A 94 6.97 2.03 2.23
N ALA A 95 7.24 1.21 1.22
CA ALA A 95 8.47 1.27 0.44
C ALA A 95 8.56 2.57 -0.38
N ASN A 96 7.51 2.91 -1.13
CA ASN A 96 7.45 4.14 -1.94
C ASN A 96 7.57 5.40 -1.08
N SER A 97 6.92 5.43 0.09
CA SER A 97 7.00 6.53 1.04
C SER A 97 8.42 6.74 1.57
N LYS A 98 9.13 5.66 1.91
CA LYS A 98 10.54 5.73 2.31
C LYS A 98 11.44 6.23 1.18
N GLN A 99 11.19 5.79 -0.06
CA GLN A 99 11.96 6.25 -1.23
C GLN A 99 11.74 7.74 -1.48
N LEU A 100 10.50 8.22 -1.41
CA LEU A 100 10.16 9.64 -1.55
C LEU A 100 10.80 10.50 -0.45
N LEU A 101 10.85 10.00 0.79
CA LEU A 101 11.56 10.68 1.88
C LEU A 101 13.06 10.80 1.60
N ALA A 102 13.69 9.71 1.14
CA ALA A 102 15.10 9.71 0.77
C ALA A 102 15.40 10.67 -0.40
N GLU A 103 14.54 10.69 -1.42
CA GLU A 103 14.65 11.62 -2.55
C GLU A 103 14.53 13.08 -2.10
N LYS A 104 13.55 13.37 -1.23
CA LYS A 104 13.36 14.71 -0.67
C LYS A 104 14.60 15.18 0.13
N ASP A 105 15.21 14.30 0.90
CA ASP A 105 16.45 14.62 1.63
C ASP A 105 17.64 14.81 0.68
N GLY A 106 17.70 14.05 -0.41
CA GLY A 106 18.65 14.25 -1.52
C GLY A 106 18.51 15.65 -2.13
N ILE A 107 17.30 16.03 -2.54
CA ILE A 107 17.00 17.35 -3.11
C ILE A 107 17.34 18.48 -2.13
N LYS A 108 17.04 18.31 -0.85
CA LYS A 108 17.37 19.30 0.19
C LYS A 108 18.89 19.49 0.31
N THR A 109 19.65 18.41 0.20
CA THR A 109 21.12 18.44 0.22
C THR A 109 21.68 19.11 -1.03
N GLU A 110 21.17 18.75 -2.20
CA GLU A 110 21.49 19.37 -3.50
C GLU A 110 21.25 20.89 -3.44
N SER A 111 20.08 21.30 -2.94
CA SER A 111 19.68 22.71 -2.81
C SER A 111 20.63 23.50 -1.91
N LYS A 112 21.04 22.93 -0.76
CA LYS A 112 22.05 23.55 0.12
C LYS A 112 23.41 23.71 -0.57
N ARG A 113 23.83 22.69 -1.33
CA ARG A 113 25.08 22.72 -2.08
C ARG A 113 25.07 23.83 -3.15
N LEU A 114 24.00 23.91 -3.94
CA LEU A 114 23.79 24.95 -4.93
C LEU A 114 23.76 26.36 -4.32
N LEU A 115 23.13 26.51 -3.15
CA LEU A 115 23.08 27.80 -2.44
C LEU A 115 24.48 28.23 -1.96
N THR A 116 25.30 27.27 -1.52
CA THR A 116 26.70 27.51 -1.14
C THR A 116 27.54 27.90 -2.35
N GLU A 117 27.38 27.19 -3.47
CA GLU A 117 28.08 27.51 -4.72
C GLU A 117 27.72 28.90 -5.24
N LYS A 118 26.44 29.26 -5.24
CA LYS A 118 25.96 30.61 -5.60
C LYS A 118 26.63 31.70 -4.75
N ASN A 119 26.77 31.48 -3.45
CA ASN A 119 27.44 32.42 -2.55
C ASN A 119 28.94 32.54 -2.86
N ASN A 120 29.62 31.43 -3.15
CA ASN A 120 31.02 31.44 -3.56
C ASN A 120 31.23 32.20 -4.88
N ILE A 121 30.37 31.99 -5.88
CA ILE A 121 30.41 32.74 -7.14
C ILE A 121 30.21 34.23 -6.90
N LYS A 122 29.23 34.61 -6.06
CA LYS A 122 28.97 36.01 -5.69
C LYS A 122 30.20 36.66 -5.04
N THR A 123 30.88 35.95 -4.14
CA THR A 123 32.11 36.43 -3.49
C THR A 123 33.26 36.57 -4.48
N LYS A 124 33.48 35.58 -5.36
CA LYS A 124 34.49 35.65 -6.43
C LYS A 124 34.23 36.84 -7.36
N SER A 125 32.98 37.06 -7.75
CA SER A 125 32.56 38.18 -8.59
C SER A 125 32.86 39.54 -7.93
N LYS A 126 32.49 39.71 -6.66
CA LYS A 126 32.84 40.92 -5.88
C LYS A 126 34.36 41.16 -5.83
N ARG A 127 35.15 40.11 -5.55
CA ARG A 127 36.62 40.21 -5.50
C ARG A 127 37.21 40.62 -6.85
N SER A 128 36.69 40.08 -7.95
CA SER A 128 37.10 40.44 -9.31
C SER A 128 36.76 41.90 -9.65
N LEU A 129 35.58 42.38 -9.24
CA LEU A 129 35.18 43.78 -9.38
C LEU A 129 36.13 44.72 -8.63
N THR A 130 36.48 44.39 -7.38
CA THR A 130 37.45 45.18 -6.60
C THR A 130 38.82 45.21 -7.26
N LYS A 131 39.33 44.06 -7.74
CA LYS A 131 40.59 44.00 -8.50
C LYS A 131 40.55 44.87 -9.77
N LYS A 132 39.42 44.91 -10.47
CA LYS A 132 39.24 45.76 -11.66
C LYS A 132 39.26 47.25 -11.30
N LYS A 133 38.61 47.65 -10.19
CA LYS A 133 38.66 49.03 -9.69
C LYS A 133 40.08 49.46 -9.31
N ASN A 134 40.81 48.63 -8.55
CA ASN A 134 42.18 48.94 -8.16
C ASN A 134 43.13 49.06 -9.36
N ARG A 135 43.00 48.19 -10.37
CA ARG A 135 43.76 48.31 -11.63
C ARG A 135 43.47 49.62 -12.36
N LYS A 136 42.19 50.02 -12.45
CA LYS A 136 41.81 51.31 -13.04
C LYS A 136 42.40 52.49 -12.28
N ALA A 137 42.37 52.47 -10.95
CA ALA A 137 42.95 53.53 -10.12
C ALA A 137 44.48 53.64 -10.32
N LYS A 138 45.19 52.51 -10.30
CA LYS A 138 46.63 52.47 -10.54
C LYS A 138 47.01 52.95 -11.94
N SER A 139 46.23 52.59 -12.96
CA SER A 139 46.43 53.07 -14.33
C SER A 139 46.24 54.59 -14.44
N LYS A 140 45.20 55.16 -13.79
CA LYS A 140 45.01 56.61 -13.74
C LYS A 140 46.16 57.33 -13.03
N GLN A 141 46.67 56.76 -11.94
CA GLN A 141 47.80 57.32 -11.20
C GLN A 141 49.08 57.33 -12.05
N LEU A 142 49.35 56.22 -12.76
CA LEU A 142 50.50 56.15 -13.68
C LEU A 142 50.38 57.17 -14.81
N LEU A 143 49.19 57.34 -15.41
CA LEU A 143 48.97 58.35 -16.45
C LEU A 143 49.24 59.76 -15.94
N ALA A 144 48.72 60.12 -14.77
CA ALA A 144 48.94 61.43 -14.16
C ALA A 144 50.40 61.68 -13.74
N GLU A 145 51.16 60.63 -13.45
CA GLU A 145 52.60 60.72 -13.18
C GLU A 145 53.39 60.97 -14.47
N THR A 146 53.06 60.23 -15.54
CA THR A 146 53.66 60.45 -16.86
C THR A 146 53.37 61.85 -17.38
N GLU A 147 52.14 62.36 -17.25
CA GLU A 147 51.80 63.74 -17.63
C GLU A 147 52.57 64.80 -16.81
N ARG A 148 52.81 64.56 -15.51
CA ARG A 148 53.64 65.44 -14.68
C ARG A 148 55.10 65.44 -15.11
N GLN A 149 55.65 64.27 -15.43
CA GLN A 149 57.02 64.16 -15.91
C GLN A 149 57.17 64.86 -17.26
N ASP A 150 56.25 64.66 -18.20
CA ASP A 150 56.29 65.27 -19.52
C ASP A 150 56.21 66.81 -19.43
N GLY A 151 55.27 67.34 -18.63
CA GLY A 151 55.19 68.79 -18.39
C GLY A 151 56.38 69.37 -17.61
N GLY A 152 57.02 68.56 -16.75
CA GLY A 152 58.25 68.93 -16.06
C GLY A 152 59.47 69.00 -16.99
N ILE A 153 59.58 68.06 -17.92
CA ILE A 153 60.61 68.05 -18.97
C ILE A 153 60.40 69.23 -19.92
N GLU A 154 59.15 69.51 -20.29
CA GLU A 154 58.79 70.69 -21.11
C GLU A 154 59.17 72.01 -20.41
N ALA A 155 58.91 72.13 -19.10
CA ALA A 155 59.30 73.29 -18.32
C ALA A 155 60.83 73.44 -18.14
N GLU A 156 61.56 72.33 -17.97
CA GLU A 156 63.03 72.37 -17.94
C GLU A 156 63.63 72.76 -19.30
N CYS A 157 63.08 72.26 -20.41
CA CYS A 157 63.52 72.67 -21.75
C CYS A 157 63.31 74.17 -21.98
N GLN A 158 62.19 74.75 -21.55
CA GLN A 158 61.96 76.20 -21.65
C GLN A 158 62.91 77.01 -20.76
N SER A 159 63.21 76.53 -19.55
CA SER A 159 64.17 77.16 -18.63
C SER A 159 65.59 77.19 -19.20
N LEU A 160 66.06 76.09 -19.80
CA LEU A 160 67.38 76.02 -20.46
C LEU A 160 67.47 76.94 -21.68
N LEU A 161 66.42 77.01 -22.50
CA LEU A 161 66.32 77.94 -23.64
C LEU A 161 66.42 79.42 -23.23
N THR A 162 65.94 79.78 -22.03
CA THR A 162 66.06 81.16 -21.51
C THR A 162 67.40 81.46 -20.81
N LYS A 163 68.15 80.42 -20.41
CA LYS A 163 69.46 80.57 -19.74
C LYS A 163 70.63 80.60 -20.72
N ASP A 164 70.50 79.96 -21.88
CA ASP A 164 71.54 79.93 -22.91
C ASP A 164 71.37 80.99 -24.02
N SER A 165 70.31 81.81 -23.96
CA SER A 165 70.14 82.96 -24.88
C SER A 165 71.11 84.12 -24.62
N GLY A 166 72.19 83.88 -23.88
CA GLY A 166 73.34 84.77 -23.72
C GLY A 166 74.44 84.56 -24.75
N ASN A 167 74.42 83.54 -25.61
CA ASN A 167 75.39 83.47 -26.71
C ASN A 167 74.97 82.57 -27.91
N ILE A 168 74.66 83.25 -29.02
CA ILE A 168 74.82 82.85 -30.43
C ILE A 168 73.88 81.77 -31.00
N CYS A 169 73.09 82.24 -31.97
CA CYS A 169 72.28 81.56 -32.99
C CYS A 169 72.83 80.23 -33.56
N SER A 170 71.92 79.29 -33.85
CA SER A 170 71.60 78.94 -35.26
C SER A 170 70.38 78.02 -35.38
N VAL A 171 69.69 78.25 -36.48
CA VAL A 171 68.46 77.61 -36.97
C VAL A 171 68.67 76.12 -37.23
N PHE A 172 67.77 75.27 -36.73
CA PHE A 172 67.41 74.04 -37.43
C PHE A 172 65.94 73.71 -37.20
N SER A 173 65.17 73.78 -38.29
CA SER A 173 63.79 73.34 -38.40
C SER A 173 63.72 72.35 -39.54
N PRO A 174 63.11 71.16 -39.34
CA PRO A 174 62.53 70.44 -40.45
C PRO A 174 61.06 70.12 -40.19
N GLY A 175 60.19 70.67 -41.04
CA GLY A 175 58.96 69.99 -41.46
C GLY A 175 57.69 70.36 -40.72
N ASP A 176 57.09 71.47 -41.16
CA ASP A 176 55.69 71.63 -41.57
C ASP A 176 54.57 71.09 -40.67
N GLY A 177 53.79 72.04 -40.14
CA GLY A 177 52.48 71.76 -39.54
C GLY A 177 51.81 72.93 -38.82
N GLU A 178 51.81 74.11 -39.45
CA GLU A 178 50.77 75.16 -39.36
C GLU A 178 50.19 75.54 -37.98
N LYS A 179 50.57 76.73 -37.46
CA LYS A 179 49.65 77.59 -36.67
C LYS A 179 49.94 79.08 -36.87
N THR A 180 48.90 79.81 -37.27
CA THR A 180 48.77 81.27 -37.18
C THR A 180 48.17 81.70 -35.85
N CYS A 181 48.85 82.69 -35.25
CA CYS A 181 48.55 83.59 -34.12
C CYS A 181 48.24 82.96 -32.75
#